data_AF-A0A0B2QGI0-F1
#
_entry.id   AF-A0A0B2QGI0-F1
#
_cell.length_a   1.000
_cell.length_b   1.000
_cell.length_c   1.000
_cell.angle_alpha   90.00
_cell.angle_beta   90.00
_cell.angle_gamma   90.00
#
_symmetry.space_group_name_H-M   'P 1'
#
loop_
_entity.id
_entity.type
_entity.pdbx_description
1 polymer ?
#
loop_
_entity_poly.entity_id
_entity_poly.type
_entity_poly.pdbx_seq_one_letter_code
_entity_poly.pdbx_strand_id
1 'polypeptide(L)'
;MKICLSKVYKAEKVELSEDRMSAGSTKGYRMVRATRGVVEGAWYFEIRVVKLGESGHTRLGWSTEKGDLQAPVGYDGNSFGYRDIDGSKIHKALREKYGEEGYKEGDVIGFYINLPGGEQYAPKSSQLVWYKGQRYVYAQDSKEDPPKLVPGSEISFFKNGICQGVAFKDLHGGRYYPAASMFTLPNEPNCTVKFNFGPDFECFPEDFNERPIPRPMSEVPYLGFDNKVENEESNEKKSQKE
;
A
#
# COMPACT_ATOMS: atom_id res chain seq x y z
N MET A 1 4.19 -1.93 -18.43
CA MET A 1 4.90 -1.13 -17.41
C MET A 1 5.25 -2.04 -16.23
N LYS A 2 6.38 -1.89 -15.54
CA LYS A 2 6.69 -2.64 -14.30
C LYS A 2 6.17 -1.89 -13.07
N ILE A 3 5.91 -2.59 -11.96
CA ILE A 3 5.60 -1.93 -10.68
C ILE A 3 6.82 -1.13 -10.20
N CYS A 4 6.59 0.04 -9.63
CA CYS A 4 7.61 0.93 -9.09
C CYS A 4 6.96 1.92 -8.11
N LEU A 5 7.72 2.87 -7.58
CA LEU A 5 7.21 3.97 -6.76
C LEU A 5 6.53 5.03 -7.63
N SER A 6 5.39 5.54 -7.13
CA SER A 6 4.57 6.49 -7.87
C SER A 6 5.13 7.91 -7.79
N LYS A 7 5.22 8.59 -8.94
CA LYS A 7 5.53 10.03 -8.99
C LYS A 7 4.34 10.89 -8.56
N VAL A 8 3.12 10.34 -8.62
CA VAL A 8 1.86 11.02 -8.27
C VAL A 8 1.51 10.78 -6.81
N TYR A 9 1.69 9.55 -6.33
CA TYR A 9 1.31 9.14 -4.98
C TYR A 9 2.48 9.17 -4.00
N LYS A 10 3.13 10.32 -3.93
CA LYS A 10 4.19 10.64 -2.97
C LYS A 10 4.03 12.06 -2.45
N ALA A 11 4.54 12.34 -1.26
CA ALA A 11 4.70 13.71 -0.82
C ALA A 11 5.68 14.47 -1.76
N GLU A 12 5.49 15.77 -1.89
CA GLU A 12 6.29 16.63 -2.78
C GLU A 12 7.80 16.47 -2.53
N LYS A 13 8.20 16.45 -1.25
CA LYS A 13 9.60 16.38 -0.79
C LYS A 13 10.21 14.96 -0.76
N VAL A 14 9.46 13.93 -1.19
CA VAL A 14 10.05 12.61 -1.40
C VAL A 14 10.78 12.59 -2.75
N GLU A 15 12.05 12.25 -2.72
CA GLU A 15 12.89 12.07 -3.90
C GLU A 15 12.90 10.59 -4.30
N LEU A 16 12.88 10.31 -5.60
CA LEU A 16 12.93 8.94 -6.11
C LEU A 16 14.19 8.76 -6.96
N SER A 17 14.76 7.56 -6.90
CA SER A 17 15.79 7.14 -7.87
C SER A 17 15.23 7.10 -9.30
N GLU A 18 16.11 7.08 -10.30
CA GLU A 18 15.73 7.04 -11.72
C GLU A 18 14.86 5.81 -12.06
N ASP A 19 15.22 4.65 -11.51
CA ASP A 19 14.46 3.40 -11.65
C ASP A 19 13.15 3.38 -10.83
N ARG A 20 12.96 4.37 -9.95
CA ARG A 20 11.85 4.50 -8.99
C ARG A 20 11.68 3.30 -8.08
N MET A 21 12.78 2.68 -7.69
CA MET A 21 12.81 1.60 -6.69
C MET A 21 13.28 2.09 -5.33
N SER A 22 13.96 3.23 -5.25
CA SER A 22 14.37 3.85 -4.00
C SER A 22 13.64 5.16 -3.77
N ALA A 23 13.37 5.44 -2.50
CA ALA A 23 12.86 6.74 -2.07
C ALA A 23 13.73 7.30 -0.95
N GLY A 24 13.98 8.60 -1.04
CA GLY A 24 14.63 9.39 -0.01
C GLY A 24 13.73 10.53 0.46
N SER A 25 13.83 10.93 1.72
CA SER A 25 13.19 12.15 2.22
C SER A 25 14.19 13.00 2.98
N THR A 26 14.04 14.31 2.86
CA THR A 26 14.65 15.32 3.74
C THR A 26 13.52 16.16 4.34
N LYS A 27 13.60 16.50 5.63
CA LYS A 27 12.65 17.36 6.35
C LYS A 27 11.33 16.70 6.73
N GLY A 28 11.36 16.00 7.87
CA GLY A 28 10.15 15.47 8.50
C GLY A 28 9.66 14.19 7.85
N TYR A 29 8.61 13.59 8.43
CA TYR A 29 7.99 12.39 7.87
C TYR A 29 7.24 12.72 6.59
N ARG A 30 7.50 11.94 5.53
CA ARG A 30 6.80 12.02 4.25
C ARG A 30 6.61 10.63 3.67
N MET A 31 5.45 10.35 3.09
CA MET A 31 5.10 9.04 2.55
C MET A 31 5.22 8.98 1.02
N VAL A 32 5.57 7.79 0.53
CA VAL A 32 5.42 7.36 -0.86
C VAL A 32 4.68 6.03 -0.92
N ARG A 33 3.89 5.84 -1.99
CA ARG A 33 3.24 4.57 -2.33
C ARG A 33 3.76 4.00 -3.66
N ALA A 34 3.68 2.68 -3.80
CA ALA A 34 3.87 2.02 -5.07
C ALA A 34 2.75 2.34 -6.07
N THR A 35 3.00 2.09 -7.35
CA THR A 35 2.04 2.32 -8.45
C THR A 35 0.88 1.32 -8.48
N ARG A 36 0.96 0.22 -7.74
CA ARG A 36 -0.03 -0.86 -7.73
C ARG A 36 -0.33 -1.30 -6.32
N GLY A 37 -1.56 -1.69 -6.10
CA GLY A 37 -2.05 -2.18 -4.82
C GLY A 37 -3.00 -3.35 -5.01
N VAL A 38 -3.22 -4.10 -3.94
CA VAL A 38 -3.94 -5.37 -3.92
C VAL A 38 -5.28 -5.22 -3.21
N VAL A 39 -6.29 -5.95 -3.68
CA VAL A 39 -7.65 -5.95 -3.09
C VAL A 39 -8.04 -7.30 -2.50
N GLU A 40 -7.36 -8.37 -2.91
CA GLU A 40 -7.63 -9.73 -2.45
C GLU A 40 -6.39 -10.62 -2.54
N GLY A 41 -6.42 -11.75 -1.81
CA GLY A 41 -5.38 -12.77 -1.81
C GLY A 41 -4.17 -12.42 -0.93
N ALA A 42 -3.18 -13.32 -0.95
CA ALA A 42 -1.93 -13.17 -0.19
C ALA A 42 -0.81 -12.58 -1.07
N TRP A 43 -0.13 -11.55 -0.57
CA TRP A 43 0.88 -10.81 -1.30
C TRP A 43 2.08 -10.43 -0.44
N TYR A 44 3.24 -10.29 -1.09
CA TYR A 44 4.50 -10.01 -0.43
C TYR A 44 5.39 -9.04 -1.20
N PHE A 45 6.10 -8.19 -0.46
CA PHE A 45 7.23 -7.40 -0.95
C PHE A 45 8.23 -7.15 0.19
N GLU A 46 9.41 -6.62 -0.15
CA GLU A 46 10.42 -6.23 0.82
C GLU A 46 10.79 -4.75 0.68
N ILE A 47 11.31 -4.18 1.76
CA ILE A 47 12.00 -2.90 1.77
C ILE A 47 13.33 -3.07 2.50
N ARG A 48 14.42 -2.75 1.82
CA ARG A 48 15.75 -2.59 2.40
C ARG A 48 15.90 -1.18 2.96
N VAL A 49 16.30 -1.06 4.22
CA VAL A 49 16.69 0.21 4.83
C VAL A 49 18.11 0.56 4.37
N VAL A 50 18.22 1.44 3.39
CA VAL A 50 19.50 1.73 2.72
C VAL A 50 20.34 2.70 3.55
N LYS A 51 19.71 3.77 4.05
CA LYS A 51 20.39 4.79 4.84
C LYS A 51 19.42 5.43 5.84
N LEU A 52 19.73 5.37 7.13
CA LEU A 52 19.08 6.20 8.14
C LEU A 52 19.96 7.42 8.44
N GLY A 53 21.27 7.23 8.56
CA GLY A 53 22.15 8.29 9.11
C GLY A 53 21.86 8.56 10.59
N GLU A 54 22.32 9.70 11.11
CA GLU A 54 22.28 9.97 12.55
C GLU A 54 20.89 10.32 13.09
N SER A 55 20.03 10.93 12.26
CA SER A 55 18.69 11.40 12.66
C SER A 55 17.55 10.78 11.87
N GLY A 56 17.86 9.83 10.99
CA GLY A 56 16.88 9.26 10.09
C GLY A 56 15.99 8.23 10.78
N HIS A 57 14.71 8.28 10.47
CA HIS A 57 13.73 7.32 10.95
C HIS A 57 12.75 6.91 9.87
N THR A 58 12.24 5.69 9.97
CA THR A 58 11.28 5.16 9.01
C THR A 58 10.04 4.59 9.68
N ARG A 59 8.91 4.72 8.99
CA ARG A 59 7.75 3.84 9.21
C ARG A 59 7.35 3.25 7.88
N LEU A 60 7.33 1.93 7.81
CA LEU A 60 7.14 1.16 6.59
C LEU A 60 5.87 0.33 6.72
N GLY A 61 5.18 0.05 5.61
CA GLY A 61 4.01 -0.82 5.67
C GLY A 61 3.06 -0.69 4.50
N TRP A 62 1.77 -0.71 4.81
CA TRP A 62 0.70 -0.67 3.84
C TRP A 62 -0.12 0.62 3.98
N SER A 63 -0.63 1.15 2.88
CA SER A 63 -1.50 2.32 2.87
C SER A 63 -2.61 2.15 1.82
N THR A 64 -3.83 2.59 2.14
CA THR A 64 -4.91 2.68 1.16
C THR A 64 -4.74 3.96 0.32
N GLU A 65 -5.61 4.17 -0.67
CA GLU A 65 -5.59 5.38 -1.49
C GLU A 65 -5.88 6.67 -0.68
N LYS A 66 -6.61 6.54 0.43
CA LYS A 66 -7.02 7.66 1.30
C LYS A 66 -5.94 8.05 2.35
N GLY A 67 -4.78 7.37 2.36
CA GLY A 67 -3.69 7.66 3.28
C GLY A 67 -3.04 9.03 3.04
N ASP A 68 -2.81 9.80 4.10
CA ASP A 68 -2.19 11.13 4.02
C ASP A 68 -0.69 11.02 3.66
N LEU A 69 -0.34 11.51 2.47
CA LEU A 69 1.02 11.48 1.94
C LEU A 69 2.00 12.40 2.70
N GLN A 70 1.49 13.41 3.41
CA GLN A 70 2.30 14.32 4.22
C GLN A 70 2.55 13.78 5.64
N ALA A 71 1.90 12.68 6.00
CA ALA A 71 2.01 12.05 7.30
C ALA A 71 2.79 10.72 7.22
N PRO A 72 3.34 10.25 8.36
CA PRO A 72 3.96 8.94 8.41
C PRO A 72 2.95 7.79 8.22
N VAL A 73 3.41 6.65 7.72
CA VAL A 73 2.62 5.40 7.68
C VAL A 73 2.14 5.06 9.10
N GLY A 74 0.84 4.78 9.23
CA GLY A 74 0.17 4.50 10.51
C GLY A 74 -0.37 5.74 11.23
N TYR A 75 -0.20 6.95 10.69
CA TYR A 75 -0.74 8.17 11.30
C TYR A 75 -2.28 8.19 11.31
N ASP A 76 -2.89 7.79 10.20
CA ASP A 76 -4.34 7.81 10.01
C ASP A 76 -4.95 6.39 10.08
N GLY A 77 -6.27 6.32 9.88
CA GLY A 77 -6.99 5.04 9.75
C GLY A 77 -6.84 4.36 8.39
N ASN A 78 -6.04 4.92 7.49
CA ASN A 78 -5.86 4.44 6.12
C ASN A 78 -4.51 3.77 5.89
N SER A 79 -3.64 3.73 6.90
CA SER A 79 -2.31 3.17 6.79
C SER A 79 -1.92 2.36 8.03
N PHE A 80 -1.03 1.39 7.83
CA PHE A 80 -0.63 0.36 8.79
C PHE A 80 0.88 0.27 8.77
N GLY A 81 1.54 0.74 9.83
CA GLY A 81 2.98 0.96 9.87
C GLY A 81 3.72 0.05 10.85
N TYR A 82 4.99 -0.20 10.54
CA TYR A 82 5.99 -0.82 11.38
C TYR A 82 7.15 0.16 11.59
N ARG A 83 7.50 0.42 12.85
CA ARG A 83 8.43 1.48 13.25
C ARG A 83 9.83 0.95 13.54
N ASP A 84 10.82 1.68 13.04
CA ASP A 84 12.24 1.40 13.15
C ASP A 84 12.79 1.43 14.58
N ILE A 85 12.35 2.36 15.42
CA ILE A 85 13.00 2.59 16.73
C ILE A 85 12.81 1.43 17.71
N ASP A 86 11.57 0.97 17.90
CA ASP A 86 11.20 0.02 18.96
C ASP A 86 10.44 -1.20 18.44
N GLY A 87 10.24 -1.31 17.13
CA GLY A 87 9.49 -2.42 16.55
C GLY A 87 7.99 -2.32 16.83
N SER A 88 7.48 -1.15 17.21
CA SER A 88 6.04 -0.96 17.38
C SER A 88 5.28 -1.02 16.06
N LYS A 89 4.08 -1.60 16.10
CA LYS A 89 3.10 -1.47 15.02
C LYS A 89 2.26 -0.21 15.27
N ILE A 90 1.89 0.49 14.20
CA ILE A 90 1.26 1.80 14.27
C ILE A 90 0.06 1.88 13.34
N HIS A 91 -1.09 2.27 13.88
CA HIS A 91 -2.31 2.54 13.14
C HIS A 91 -3.14 3.60 13.88
N LYS A 92 -3.78 4.54 13.18
CA LYS A 92 -4.52 5.66 13.79
C LYS A 92 -3.69 6.44 14.82
N ALA A 93 -2.40 6.62 14.55
CA ALA A 93 -1.41 7.24 15.44
C ALA A 93 -1.20 6.53 16.79
N LEU A 94 -1.81 5.36 17.01
CA LEU A 94 -1.60 4.53 18.19
C LEU A 94 -0.43 3.58 17.95
N ARG A 95 0.49 3.54 18.91
CA ARG A 95 1.64 2.62 18.91
C ARG A 95 1.33 1.45 19.83
N GLU A 96 1.53 0.24 19.33
CA GLU A 96 1.37 -0.98 20.11
C GLU A 96 2.65 -1.81 20.01
N LYS A 97 2.99 -2.53 21.10
CA LYS A 97 4.12 -3.46 21.10
C LYS A 97 3.86 -4.56 20.07
N TYR A 98 4.87 -4.89 19.28
CA TYR A 98 4.75 -5.87 18.20
C TYR A 98 6.04 -6.67 18.03
N GLY A 99 7.06 -6.10 17.37
CA GLY A 99 8.39 -6.69 17.34
C GLY A 99 9.05 -6.62 18.71
N GLU A 100 9.96 -7.55 19.00
CA GLU A 100 10.78 -7.50 20.21
C GLU A 100 11.73 -6.30 20.19
N GLU A 101 12.23 -5.99 18.99
CA GLU A 101 13.13 -4.88 18.71
C GLU A 101 12.75 -4.14 17.43
N GLY A 102 13.30 -2.93 17.32
CA GLY A 102 13.29 -2.14 16.11
C GLY A 102 14.13 -2.73 14.98
N TYR A 103 14.20 -2.01 13.87
CA TYR A 103 15.04 -2.33 12.72
C TYR A 103 15.92 -1.15 12.35
N LYS A 104 17.05 -1.41 11.71
CA LYS A 104 18.11 -0.42 11.48
C LYS A 104 18.60 -0.43 10.03
N GLU A 105 19.52 0.49 9.74
CA GLU A 105 20.22 0.54 8.45
C GLU A 105 20.84 -0.83 8.11
N GLY A 106 20.59 -1.30 6.89
CA GLY A 106 21.02 -2.61 6.40
C GLY A 106 19.96 -3.73 6.53
N ASP A 107 18.97 -3.58 7.41
CA ASP A 107 17.90 -4.58 7.56
C ASP A 107 16.97 -4.60 6.32
N VAL A 108 16.44 -5.79 6.03
CA VAL A 108 15.42 -6.05 5.02
C VAL A 108 14.12 -6.39 5.74
N ILE A 109 13.09 -5.57 5.52
CA ILE A 109 11.78 -5.78 6.11
C ILE A 109 10.87 -6.39 5.05
N GLY A 110 10.28 -7.53 5.39
CA GLY A 110 9.27 -8.20 4.58
C GLY A 110 7.86 -7.80 4.97
N PHE A 111 6.99 -7.69 3.99
CA PHE A 111 5.62 -7.19 4.15
C PHE A 111 4.63 -8.19 3.58
N TYR A 112 3.89 -8.87 4.46
CA TYR A 112 2.83 -9.79 4.08
C TYR A 112 1.47 -9.15 4.31
N ILE A 113 0.56 -9.33 3.36
CA ILE A 113 -0.86 -9.05 3.51
C ILE A 113 -1.67 -10.21 2.94
N ASN A 114 -2.74 -10.60 3.63
CA ASN A 114 -3.74 -11.53 3.11
C ASN A 114 -5.13 -10.93 3.21
N LEU A 115 -5.86 -10.97 2.11
CA LEU A 115 -7.22 -10.42 1.98
C LEU A 115 -8.15 -11.50 1.36
N PRO A 116 -8.58 -12.53 2.12
CA PRO A 116 -9.43 -13.60 1.58
C PRO A 116 -10.75 -13.07 1.03
N GLY A 117 -10.97 -13.17 -0.29
CA GLY A 117 -12.17 -12.65 -0.95
C GLY A 117 -12.36 -11.13 -0.80
N GLY A 118 -11.27 -10.37 -0.57
CA GLY A 118 -11.33 -8.95 -0.22
C GLY A 118 -12.06 -8.06 -1.24
N GLU A 119 -12.10 -8.46 -2.52
CA GLU A 119 -12.87 -7.76 -3.56
C GLU A 119 -14.37 -7.64 -3.22
N GLN A 120 -14.95 -8.64 -2.55
CA GLN A 120 -16.38 -8.65 -2.17
C GLN A 120 -16.72 -7.61 -1.10
N TYR A 121 -15.71 -7.14 -0.37
CA TYR A 121 -15.84 -6.19 0.73
C TYR A 121 -15.33 -4.79 0.35
N ALA A 122 -14.65 -4.67 -0.79
CA ALA A 122 -14.14 -3.40 -1.28
C ALA A 122 -15.30 -2.47 -1.71
N PRO A 123 -15.18 -1.15 -1.50
CA PRO A 123 -16.11 -0.19 -2.07
C PRO A 123 -16.20 -0.37 -3.59
N LYS A 124 -17.40 -0.25 -4.15
CA LYS A 124 -17.59 -0.28 -5.60
C LYS A 124 -16.82 0.88 -6.23
N SER A 125 -16.06 0.59 -7.28
CA SER A 125 -15.32 1.64 -8.00
C SER A 125 -16.30 2.63 -8.62
N SER A 126 -15.97 3.92 -8.58
CA SER A 126 -16.72 4.96 -9.29
C SER A 126 -16.81 4.61 -10.78
N GLN A 127 -18.04 4.51 -11.32
CA GLN A 127 -18.25 4.28 -12.75
C GLN A 127 -17.74 5.48 -13.55
N LEU A 128 -16.89 5.21 -14.53
CA LEU A 128 -16.45 6.20 -15.52
C LEU A 128 -17.39 6.13 -16.71
N VAL A 129 -18.04 7.24 -17.03
CA VAL A 129 -18.96 7.34 -18.17
C VAL A 129 -18.28 8.15 -19.27
N TRP A 130 -18.40 7.66 -20.50
CA TRP A 130 -18.02 8.42 -21.68
C TRP A 130 -19.17 9.33 -22.08
N TYR A 131 -18.96 10.65 -22.05
CA TYR A 131 -19.95 11.63 -22.51
C TYR A 131 -19.27 12.67 -23.39
N LYS A 132 -19.77 12.85 -24.62
CA LYS A 132 -19.26 13.82 -25.61
C LYS A 132 -17.73 13.78 -25.81
N GLY A 133 -17.15 12.58 -25.91
CA GLY A 133 -15.71 12.39 -26.14
C GLY A 133 -14.81 12.71 -24.95
N GLN A 134 -15.39 13.00 -23.78
CA GLN A 134 -14.67 13.20 -22.52
C GLN A 134 -15.10 12.14 -21.50
N ARG A 135 -14.18 11.81 -20.58
CA ARG A 135 -14.44 10.89 -19.47
C ARG A 135 -14.97 11.67 -18.28
N TYR A 136 -16.15 11.31 -17.82
CA TYR A 136 -16.75 11.85 -16.60
C TYR A 136 -16.76 10.77 -15.53
N VAL A 137 -16.37 11.12 -14.32
CA VAL A 137 -16.62 10.28 -13.15
C VAL A 137 -18.08 10.46 -12.79
N TYR A 138 -18.86 9.39 -12.83
CA TYR A 138 -20.21 9.42 -12.27
C TYR A 138 -20.08 9.43 -10.76
N ALA A 139 -20.39 10.56 -10.13
CA ALA A 139 -20.51 10.63 -8.69
C ALA A 139 -21.76 9.83 -8.30
N GLN A 140 -21.59 8.60 -7.82
CA GLN A 140 -22.68 7.91 -7.13
C GLN A 140 -23.01 8.69 -5.85
N ASP A 141 -24.30 8.77 -5.51
CA ASP A 141 -24.79 9.51 -4.36
C ASP A 141 -24.02 9.16 -3.08
N SER A 142 -23.59 10.22 -2.40
CA SER A 142 -22.64 10.37 -1.30
C SER A 142 -22.84 9.56 0.00
N LYS A 143 -23.62 8.48 -0.01
CA LYS A 143 -23.65 7.50 1.09
C LYS A 143 -22.73 6.34 0.74
N GLU A 144 -21.41 6.57 0.74
CA GLU A 144 -20.45 5.47 0.79
C GLU A 144 -20.76 4.66 2.05
N ASP A 145 -21.23 3.42 1.89
CA ASP A 145 -21.33 2.50 3.01
C ASP A 145 -19.95 2.41 3.69
N PRO A 146 -19.91 2.38 5.04
CA PRO A 146 -18.64 2.23 5.73
C PRO A 146 -17.92 0.98 5.21
N PRO A 147 -16.59 1.04 5.02
CA PRO A 147 -15.83 -0.09 4.52
C PRO A 147 -16.14 -1.35 5.33
N LYS A 148 -16.43 -2.47 4.66
CA LYS A 148 -16.75 -3.73 5.34
C LYS A 148 -15.45 -4.42 5.74
N LEU A 149 -15.43 -5.14 6.86
CA LEU A 149 -14.27 -5.94 7.25
C LEU A 149 -14.13 -7.15 6.33
N VAL A 150 -12.89 -7.51 5.99
CA VAL A 150 -12.55 -8.74 5.26
C VAL A 150 -12.25 -9.84 6.28
N PRO A 151 -13.12 -10.86 6.46
CA PRO A 151 -12.90 -11.90 7.45
C PRO A 151 -11.61 -12.68 7.20
N GLY A 152 -10.83 -12.95 8.24
CA GLY A 152 -9.56 -13.67 8.14
C GLY A 152 -8.44 -12.89 7.45
N SER A 153 -8.63 -11.58 7.20
CA SER A 153 -7.56 -10.72 6.69
C SER A 153 -6.53 -10.40 7.77
N GLU A 154 -5.28 -10.27 7.34
CA GLU A 154 -4.18 -9.91 8.23
C GLU A 154 -3.01 -9.25 7.51
N ILE A 155 -2.21 -8.52 8.29
CA ILE A 155 -0.89 -8.03 7.92
C ILE A 155 0.12 -8.61 8.91
N SER A 156 1.25 -9.09 8.38
CA SER A 156 2.41 -9.51 9.17
C SER A 156 3.67 -8.89 8.59
N PHE A 157 4.63 -8.53 9.44
CA PHE A 157 5.94 -8.03 9.03
C PHE A 157 7.02 -9.06 9.35
N PHE A 158 8.08 -9.05 8.56
CA PHE A 158 9.23 -9.92 8.71
C PHE A 158 10.47 -9.05 8.83
N LYS A 159 11.40 -9.40 9.71
CA LYS A 159 12.71 -8.75 9.82
C LYS A 159 13.76 -9.76 9.39
N ASN A 160 14.44 -9.48 8.27
CA ASN A 160 15.46 -10.35 7.69
C ASN A 160 14.95 -11.81 7.52
N GLY A 161 13.73 -11.95 6.98
CA GLY A 161 13.08 -13.26 6.76
C GLY A 161 12.37 -13.85 7.98
N ILE A 162 12.59 -13.31 9.19
CA ILE A 162 11.98 -13.82 10.43
C ILE A 162 10.64 -13.12 10.71
N CYS A 163 9.56 -13.89 10.78
CA CYS A 163 8.22 -13.40 11.07
C CYS A 163 8.14 -12.76 12.46
N GLN A 164 7.61 -11.53 12.54
CA GLN A 164 7.41 -10.80 13.81
C GLN A 164 6.00 -11.05 14.41
N GLY A 165 5.25 -12.00 13.86
CA GLY A 165 3.87 -12.32 14.24
C GLY A 165 2.82 -11.51 13.48
N VAL A 166 1.55 -11.65 13.86
CA VAL A 166 0.45 -10.91 13.21
C VAL A 166 0.39 -9.49 13.74
N ALA A 167 0.59 -8.51 12.87
CA ALA A 167 0.53 -7.10 13.22
C ALA A 167 -0.92 -6.62 13.32
N PHE A 168 -1.70 -6.83 12.24
CA PHE A 168 -3.07 -6.34 12.15
C PHE A 168 -3.99 -7.46 11.65
N LYS A 169 -5.21 -7.47 12.16
CA LYS A 169 -6.31 -8.34 11.73
C LYS A 169 -7.53 -7.49 11.41
N ASP A 170 -8.53 -8.10 10.78
CA ASP A 170 -9.81 -7.45 10.50
C ASP A 170 -9.62 -6.15 9.70
N LEU A 171 -8.94 -6.28 8.56
CA LEU A 171 -8.74 -5.17 7.64
C LEU A 171 -10.04 -4.82 6.95
N HIS A 172 -10.23 -3.53 6.67
CA HIS A 172 -11.34 -3.08 5.85
C HIS A 172 -11.13 -3.45 4.39
N GLY A 173 -12.20 -3.76 3.67
CA GLY A 173 -12.19 -3.98 2.24
C GLY A 173 -11.73 -2.72 1.52
N GLY A 174 -10.82 -2.90 0.57
CA GLY A 174 -10.21 -1.80 -0.13
C GLY A 174 -8.89 -2.22 -0.78
N ARG A 175 -8.28 -1.26 -1.47
CA ARG A 175 -7.00 -1.47 -2.14
C ARG A 175 -5.84 -1.01 -1.27
N TYR A 176 -4.88 -1.90 -1.04
CA TYR A 176 -3.71 -1.69 -0.21
C TYR A 176 -2.45 -1.61 -1.05
N TYR A 177 -1.66 -0.56 -0.84
CA TYR A 177 -0.44 -0.27 -1.58
C TYR A 177 0.78 -0.40 -0.64
N PRO A 178 1.89 -0.98 -1.13
CA PRO A 178 3.19 -0.84 -0.48
C PRO A 178 3.50 0.63 -0.23
N ALA A 179 3.87 0.96 1.01
CA ALA A 179 4.12 2.32 1.43
C ALA A 179 5.33 2.42 2.35
N ALA A 180 6.05 3.53 2.22
CA ALA A 180 7.12 3.89 3.12
C ALA A 180 7.01 5.36 3.48
N SER A 181 7.36 5.68 4.72
CA SER A 181 7.59 7.05 5.15
C SER A 181 8.94 7.18 5.82
N MET A 182 9.66 8.24 5.45
CA MET A 182 11.01 8.51 5.93
C MET A 182 11.05 9.91 6.55
N PHE A 183 11.84 10.03 7.60
CA PHE A 183 12.13 11.25 8.35
C PHE A 183 13.64 11.42 8.40
N THR A 184 14.11 12.66 8.33
CA THR A 184 15.45 13.09 8.77
C THR A 184 15.41 14.61 8.99
N LEU A 185 16.43 15.15 9.65
CA LEU A 185 16.55 16.58 9.89
C LEU A 185 16.85 17.37 8.59
N PRO A 186 16.50 18.67 8.51
CA PRO A 186 16.59 19.46 7.28
C PRO A 186 17.96 19.62 6.62
N ASN A 187 19.04 19.42 7.36
CA ASN A 187 20.41 19.61 6.91
C ASN A 187 21.19 18.29 6.89
N GLU A 188 20.51 17.16 7.11
CA GLU A 188 21.09 15.83 7.07
C GLU A 188 20.89 15.20 5.68
N PRO A 189 21.77 14.25 5.28
CA PRO A 189 21.54 13.45 4.09
C PRO A 189 20.19 12.71 4.12
N ASN A 190 19.66 12.39 2.94
CA ASN A 190 18.39 11.68 2.81
C ASN A 190 18.39 10.37 3.62
N CYS A 191 17.35 10.21 4.45
CA CYS A 191 16.95 8.89 4.89
C CYS A 191 16.35 8.16 3.68
N THR A 192 16.92 7.01 3.32
CA THR A 192 16.68 6.30 2.06
C THR A 192 16.30 4.86 2.29
N VAL A 193 15.28 4.41 1.57
CA VAL A 193 14.83 3.00 1.53
C VAL A 193 14.70 2.53 0.10
N LYS A 194 14.85 1.22 -0.13
CA LYS A 194 14.73 0.59 -1.44
C LYS A 194 13.70 -0.52 -1.40
N PHE A 195 12.72 -0.45 -2.29
CA PHE A 195 11.68 -1.46 -2.44
C PHE A 195 12.17 -2.60 -3.33
N ASN A 196 11.74 -3.80 -2.98
CA ASN A 196 11.85 -4.99 -3.80
C ASN A 196 10.46 -5.64 -3.91
N PHE A 197 9.85 -5.56 -5.10
CA PHE A 197 8.52 -6.10 -5.34
C PHE A 197 8.55 -7.59 -5.75
N GLY A 198 9.72 -8.23 -5.76
CA GLY A 198 9.92 -9.60 -6.21
C GLY A 198 10.01 -9.74 -7.74
N PRO A 199 10.13 -10.96 -8.26
CA PRO A 199 10.07 -12.23 -7.51
C PRO A 199 11.37 -12.57 -6.74
N ASP A 200 12.49 -11.94 -7.08
CA ASP A 200 13.79 -12.23 -6.47
C ASP A 200 13.95 -11.45 -5.17
N PHE A 201 13.61 -12.08 -4.05
CA PHE A 201 13.65 -11.51 -2.70
C PHE A 201 15.01 -11.71 -2.03
N GLU A 202 15.41 -10.76 -1.19
CA GLU A 202 16.68 -10.81 -0.45
C GLU A 202 16.59 -11.68 0.80
N CYS A 203 15.43 -11.67 1.47
CA CYS A 203 15.17 -12.37 2.72
C CYS A 203 13.76 -12.97 2.72
N PHE A 204 13.45 -13.76 1.68
CA PHE A 204 12.16 -14.45 1.62
C PHE A 204 12.03 -15.46 2.77
N PRO A 205 10.91 -15.46 3.53
CA PRO A 205 10.71 -16.41 4.60
C PRO A 205 10.67 -17.85 4.08
N GLU A 206 11.34 -18.76 4.79
CA GLU A 206 11.30 -20.20 4.48
C GLU A 206 9.93 -20.82 4.80
N ASP A 207 9.24 -20.27 5.80
CA ASP A 207 7.93 -20.69 6.24
C ASP A 207 7.02 -19.48 6.50
N PHE A 208 5.77 -19.62 6.09
CA PHE A 208 4.69 -18.66 6.38
C PHE A 208 3.75 -19.18 7.49
N ASN A 209 4.12 -20.29 8.13
CA ASN A 209 3.30 -21.12 9.01
C ASN A 209 2.07 -21.62 8.23
N GLU A 210 0.89 -21.65 8.86
CA GLU A 210 -0.38 -22.04 8.24
C GLU A 210 -0.97 -21.00 7.27
N ARG A 211 -0.21 -19.95 6.93
CA ARG A 211 -0.69 -18.88 6.03
C ARG A 211 -0.55 -19.31 4.56
N PRO A 212 -1.41 -18.80 3.67
CA PRO A 212 -1.22 -18.95 2.24
C PRO A 212 0.14 -18.40 1.79
N ILE A 213 0.82 -19.12 0.90
CA ILE A 213 2.05 -18.64 0.28
C ILE A 213 1.71 -17.39 -0.55
N PRO A 214 2.35 -16.24 -0.28
CA PRO A 214 2.02 -15.00 -0.97
C PRO A 214 2.61 -14.96 -2.37
N ARG A 215 1.92 -14.25 -3.27
CA ARG A 215 2.48 -13.85 -4.57
C ARG A 215 3.34 -12.59 -4.44
N PRO A 216 4.38 -12.42 -5.26
CA PRO A 216 5.17 -11.19 -5.28
C PRO A 216 4.35 -10.01 -5.81
N MET A 217 4.55 -8.82 -5.23
CA MET A 217 3.90 -7.59 -5.69
C MET A 217 4.20 -7.24 -7.16
N SER A 218 5.26 -7.78 -7.75
CA SER A 218 5.59 -7.62 -9.18
C SER A 218 4.59 -8.27 -10.12
N GLU A 219 3.84 -9.28 -9.65
CA GLU A 219 2.77 -9.94 -10.40
C GLU A 219 1.44 -9.18 -10.38
N VAL A 220 1.27 -8.16 -9.52
CA VAL A 220 0.03 -7.39 -9.47
C VAL A 220 -0.20 -6.75 -10.84
N PRO A 221 -1.34 -7.00 -11.51
CA PRO A 221 -1.57 -6.50 -12.85
C PRO A 221 -1.59 -4.96 -12.87
N TYR A 222 -1.17 -4.38 -14.00
CA TYR A 222 -1.36 -2.96 -14.22
C TYR A 222 -2.83 -2.69 -14.48
N LEU A 223 -3.51 -2.20 -13.45
CA LEU A 223 -4.85 -1.65 -13.55
C LEU A 223 -4.73 -0.22 -14.11
N GLY A 224 -4.26 -0.10 -15.35
CA GLY A 224 -4.45 1.17 -16.05
C GLY A 224 -5.95 1.36 -16.20
N PHE A 225 -6.52 2.45 -15.65
CA PHE A 225 -7.95 2.81 -15.69
C PHE A 225 -8.79 1.80 -16.48
N ASP A 226 -9.24 0.73 -15.81
CA ASP A 226 -9.82 -0.41 -16.50
C ASP A 226 -11.04 0.01 -17.32
N ASN A 227 -10.94 -0.20 -18.62
CA ASN A 227 -11.93 0.08 -19.65
C ASN A 227 -13.11 -0.91 -19.58
N LYS A 228 -13.75 -1.08 -18.42
CA LYS A 228 -15.07 -1.73 -18.38
C LYS A 228 -16.11 -0.70 -18.81
N VAL A 229 -16.31 -0.63 -20.12
CA VAL A 229 -17.34 0.17 -20.78
C VAL A 229 -18.67 -0.55 -20.59
N GLU A 230 -19.48 -0.13 -19.62
CA GLU A 230 -20.91 -0.45 -19.65
C GLU A 230 -21.58 0.49 -20.65
N ASN A 231 -21.59 0.11 -21.92
CA ASN A 231 -22.61 0.62 -22.82
C ASN A 231 -23.86 -0.21 -22.56
N GLU A 232 -24.78 0.31 -21.73
CA GLU A 232 -26.16 -0.14 -21.79
C GLU A 232 -26.67 0.21 -23.20
N GLU A 233 -26.79 -0.80 -24.06
CA GLU A 233 -27.57 -0.71 -25.29
C GLU A 233 -29.01 -0.39 -24.89
N SER A 234 -29.37 0.89 -24.96
CA SER A 234 -30.74 1.34 -24.85
C SER A 234 -31.51 0.78 -26.05
N ASN A 235 -32.17 -0.34 -25.81
CA ASN A 235 -33.16 -0.93 -26.71
C ASN A 235 -34.34 0.06 -26.84
N GLU A 236 -34.29 0.96 -27.82
CA GLU A 236 -35.46 1.73 -28.25
C GLU A 236 -36.49 0.80 -28.90
N LYS A 237 -37.35 0.19 -28.06
CA LYS A 237 -38.65 -0.29 -28.52
C LYS A 237 -39.52 0.92 -28.86
N LYS A 238 -39.50 1.34 -30.13
CA LYS A 238 -40.58 2.15 -30.71
C LYS A 238 -41.87 1.33 -30.71
N SER A 239 -42.66 1.48 -29.64
CA SER A 239 -44.09 1.23 -29.68
C SER A 239 -44.77 2.50 -30.20
N GLN A 240 -45.05 2.56 -31.50
CA GLN A 240 -46.09 3.44 -32.01
C GLN A 240 -47.31 2.57 -32.30
N LYS A 241 -48.31 2.73 -31.43
CA LYS A 241 -49.69 2.31 -31.61
C LYS A 241 -50.49 3.61 -31.77
N GLU A 242 -51.42 3.56 -32.71
CA GLU A 242 -52.45 4.55 -33.11
C GLU A 242 -51.99 5.65 -34.08
#